data_AF-A0A2V1B5H7-F1
#
_entry.id   AF-A0A2V1B5H7-F1
#
_cell.length_a   1.000
_cell.length_b   1.000
_cell.length_c   1.000
_cell.angle_alpha   90.00
_cell.angle_beta   90.00
_cell.angle_gamma   90.00
#
_symmetry.space_group_name_H-M   'P 1'
#
loop_
_entity.id
_entity.type
_entity.pdbx_description
1 polymer ?
#
loop_
_entity_poly.entity_id
_entity_poly.type
_entity_poly.pdbx_seq_one_letter_code
_entity_poly.pdbx_strand_id
1 'polypeptide(L)'
;QIKNLEKGLQYILINFNLAKIYVFINKSFANNKNLNSQIKFVLAIGSETEKSTSFTLFSNIIYTSFIKYKRVTRAVLASELYTIIARVNILIFLATTTNIITNKLGFLKLITIICTDFLFFYKCIIKLGTTKKNV
;
A
#
# COMPACT_ATOMS: atom_id res chain seq x y z
N GLN A 1 11.60 2.67 -26.06
CA GLN A 1 10.37 2.96 -25.28
C GLN A 1 9.74 4.33 -25.58
N ILE A 2 10.32 5.18 -26.45
CA ILE A 2 9.88 6.59 -26.70
C ILE A 2 8.60 6.74 -27.56
N LYS A 3 7.92 5.65 -27.95
CA LYS A 3 6.83 5.70 -28.97
C LYS A 3 5.39 5.79 -28.42
N ASN A 4 5.16 6.08 -27.13
CA ASN A 4 3.80 6.24 -26.59
C ASN A 4 3.79 7.18 -25.38
N LEU A 5 3.87 8.50 -25.63
CA LEU A 5 3.85 9.52 -24.56
C LEU A 5 2.55 9.49 -23.74
N GLU A 6 1.44 9.07 -24.35
CA GLU A 6 0.12 9.00 -23.71
C GLU A 6 -0.10 7.77 -22.81
N LYS A 7 0.82 6.79 -22.79
CA LYS A 7 0.69 5.56 -21.98
C LYS A 7 1.38 5.63 -20.61
N GLY A 8 1.75 6.83 -20.17
CA GLY A 8 2.36 7.09 -18.86
C GLY A 8 1.33 7.29 -17.75
N LEU A 9 1.81 7.31 -16.49
CA LEU A 9 1.00 7.75 -15.36
C LEU A 9 0.67 9.25 -15.54
N GLN A 10 -0.61 9.60 -15.53
CA GLN A 10 -1.07 10.98 -15.59
C GLN A 10 -1.48 11.44 -14.20
N TYR A 11 -1.05 12.64 -13.83
CA TYR A 11 -1.53 13.29 -12.62
C TYR A 11 -2.98 13.71 -12.79
N ILE A 12 -3.80 13.44 -11.78
CA ILE A 12 -5.20 13.85 -11.72
C ILE A 12 -5.40 14.79 -10.53
N LEU A 13 -6.21 15.84 -10.70
CA LEU A 13 -6.57 16.72 -9.59
C LEU A 13 -7.45 15.94 -8.61
N ILE A 14 -7.07 15.92 -7.33
CA ILE A 14 -7.82 15.21 -6.28
C ILE A 14 -8.40 16.21 -5.29
N ASN A 15 -9.68 16.06 -5.00
CA ASN A 15 -10.32 16.79 -3.90
C ASN A 15 -9.94 16.15 -2.56
N PHE A 16 -9.07 16.81 -1.80
CA PHE A 16 -8.59 16.33 -0.50
C PHE A 16 -9.69 16.16 0.55
N ASN A 17 -10.85 16.83 0.43
CA ASN A 17 -11.96 16.67 1.38
C ASN A 17 -12.62 15.29 1.30
N LEU A 18 -12.54 14.63 0.14
CA LEU A 18 -13.08 13.29 -0.10
C LEU A 18 -11.96 12.25 -0.28
N ALA A 19 -10.71 12.68 -0.22
CA ALA A 19 -9.58 11.82 -0.49
C ALA A 19 -9.33 10.87 0.69
N LYS A 20 -8.83 9.70 0.35
CA LYS A 20 -8.30 8.73 1.31
C LYS A 20 -6.90 8.34 0.86
N ILE A 21 -6.10 7.90 1.83
CA ILE A 21 -4.79 7.33 1.59
C ILE A 21 -4.97 5.83 1.37
N TYR A 22 -4.53 5.33 0.22
CA TYR A 22 -4.50 3.91 -0.12
C TYR A 22 -3.10 3.37 -0.02
N VAL A 23 -2.97 2.28 0.72
CA VAL A 23 -1.73 1.55 0.87
C VAL A 23 -1.92 0.15 0.31
N PHE A 24 -1.37 -0.09 -0.88
CA PHE A 24 -1.37 -1.39 -1.53
C PHE A 24 -0.11 -2.15 -1.17
N ILE A 25 -0.32 -3.33 -0.62
CA ILE A 25 0.75 -4.22 -0.19
C ILE A 25 0.53 -5.55 -0.90
N ASN A 26 1.45 -5.92 -1.78
CA ASN A 26 1.39 -7.17 -2.52
C ASN A 26 2.68 -7.98 -2.29
N LYS A 27 2.53 -9.28 -2.03
CA LYS A 27 3.66 -10.23 -2.04
C LYS A 27 3.68 -10.93 -3.39
N SER A 28 4.68 -10.64 -4.23
CA SER A 28 4.91 -11.42 -5.45
C SER A 28 6.02 -12.45 -5.25
N PHE A 29 5.81 -13.64 -5.77
CA PHE A 29 6.83 -14.68 -5.84
C PHE A 29 7.42 -14.68 -7.25
N ALA A 30 8.73 -14.48 -7.36
CA ALA A 30 9.41 -14.65 -8.63
C ALA A 30 9.86 -16.11 -8.73
N ASN A 31 9.22 -16.88 -9.61
CA ASN A 31 9.62 -18.26 -9.93
C ASN A 31 10.92 -18.27 -10.75
N ASN A 32 12.00 -17.74 -10.18
CA ASN A 32 13.33 -17.72 -10.76
C ASN A 32 14.22 -18.72 -10.03
N LYS A 33 15.33 -19.11 -10.66
CA LYS A 33 16.33 -20.07 -10.14
C LYS A 33 16.81 -19.76 -8.71
N ASN A 34 16.73 -18.49 -8.31
CA ASN A 34 17.16 -18.00 -7.00
C ASN A 34 16.05 -17.99 -5.93
N LEU A 35 14.84 -18.46 -6.25
CA LEU A 35 13.67 -18.52 -5.37
C LEU A 35 13.44 -17.21 -4.61
N ASN A 36 13.49 -16.07 -5.30
CA ASN A 36 13.34 -14.78 -4.64
C ASN A 36 11.87 -14.42 -4.44
N SER A 37 11.57 -13.88 -3.26
CA SER A 37 10.31 -13.22 -2.98
C SER A 37 10.47 -11.71 -3.12
N GLN A 38 9.38 -11.05 -3.48
CA GLN A 38 9.32 -9.60 -3.64
C GLN A 38 8.12 -9.06 -2.88
N ILE A 39 8.33 -7.89 -2.28
CA ILE A 39 7.27 -7.10 -1.68
C ILE A 39 7.14 -5.84 -2.51
N LYS A 40 5.94 -5.60 -3.01
CA LYS A 40 5.56 -4.35 -3.62
C LYS A 40 4.72 -3.55 -2.63
N PHE A 41 5.10 -2.29 -2.47
CA PHE A 41 4.36 -1.31 -1.69
C PHE A 41 4.02 -0.14 -2.61
N VAL A 42 2.76 0.27 -2.64
CA VAL A 42 2.30 1.45 -3.38
C VAL A 42 1.42 2.29 -2.46
N LEU A 43 1.83 3.54 -2.23
CA LEU A 43 1.03 4.56 -1.60
C LEU A 43 0.37 5.41 -2.69
N ALA A 44 -0.94 5.55 -2.60
CA ALA A 44 -1.68 6.46 -3.44
C ALA A 44 -2.62 7.32 -2.60
N ILE A 45 -2.85 8.57 -3.00
CA ILE A 45 -3.97 9.35 -2.49
C ILE A 45 -5.01 9.37 -3.60
N GLY A 46 -6.27 9.20 -3.24
CA GLY A 46 -7.35 9.13 -4.22
C GLY A 46 -8.73 9.20 -3.62
N SER A 47 -9.71 9.31 -4.49
CA SER A 47 -11.13 9.16 -4.16
C SER A 47 -11.68 7.90 -4.84
N GLU A 48 -12.70 7.32 -4.22
CA GLU A 48 -13.45 6.21 -4.77
C GLU A 48 -14.76 6.73 -5.37
N THR A 49 -15.18 6.08 -6.45
CA THR A 49 -16.58 6.12 -6.90
C THR A 49 -17.14 4.72 -6.74
N GLU A 50 -18.17 4.58 -5.91
CA GLU A 50 -18.84 3.30 -5.69
C GLU A 50 -19.80 3.01 -6.85
N LYS A 51 -19.71 1.80 -7.39
CA LYS A 51 -20.76 1.14 -8.16
C LYS A 51 -21.22 -0.09 -7.37
N SER A 52 -22.40 -0.62 -7.69
CA SER A 52 -23.09 -1.67 -6.93
C SER A 52 -22.25 -2.90 -6.55
N THR A 53 -21.23 -3.27 -7.32
CA THR A 53 -20.38 -4.44 -7.07
C THR A 53 -18.87 -4.16 -7.13
N SER A 54 -18.47 -2.93 -7.42
CA SER A 54 -17.06 -2.56 -7.63
C SER A 54 -16.85 -1.07 -7.38
N PHE A 55 -15.69 -0.69 -6.89
CA PHE A 55 -15.30 0.72 -6.83
C PHE A 55 -14.25 1.03 -7.90
N THR A 56 -14.31 2.25 -8.46
CA THR A 56 -13.23 2.78 -9.30
C THR A 56 -12.42 3.76 -8.46
N LEU A 57 -11.13 3.49 -8.33
CA LEU A 57 -10.19 4.35 -7.60
C LEU A 57 -9.54 5.35 -8.57
N PHE A 58 -9.80 6.64 -8.35
CA PHE A 58 -9.09 7.73 -9.00
C PHE A 58 -8.01 8.22 -8.05
N SER A 59 -6.74 7.96 -8.38
CA SER A 59 -5.65 8.21 -7.44
C SER A 59 -4.36 8.63 -8.12
N ASN A 60 -3.55 9.39 -7.37
CA ASN A 60 -2.17 9.68 -7.71
C ASN A 60 -1.27 8.82 -6.83
N ILE A 61 -0.27 8.19 -7.46
CA ILE A 61 0.77 7.45 -6.75
C ILE A 61 1.76 8.45 -6.16
N ILE A 62 1.98 8.37 -4.85
CA ILE A 62 2.91 9.25 -4.12
C ILE A 62 4.23 8.55 -3.89
N TYR A 63 4.16 7.25 -3.58
CA TYR A 63 5.33 6.48 -3.24
C TYR A 63 5.18 5.04 -3.70
N THR A 64 6.27 4.49 -4.23
CA THR A 64 6.36 3.06 -4.54
C THR A 64 7.67 2.51 -4.01
N SER A 65 7.64 1.34 -3.38
CA SER A 65 8.85 0.60 -3.05
C SER A 65 8.73 -0.86 -3.43
N PHE A 66 9.89 -1.44 -3.74
CA PHE A 66 10.04 -2.82 -4.14
C PHE A 66 11.23 -3.40 -3.41
N ILE A 67 10.95 -4.30 -2.46
CA ILE A 67 12.00 -4.95 -1.67
C ILE A 67 12.05 -6.40 -2.11
N LYS A 68 13.21 -6.81 -2.65
CA LYS A 68 13.50 -8.19 -3.03
C LYS A 68 14.29 -8.86 -1.92
N TYR A 69 13.91 -10.08 -1.56
CA TYR A 69 14.64 -10.88 -0.58
C TYR A 69 14.76 -12.33 -1.05
N LYS A 70 15.89 -12.95 -0.70
CA LYS A 70 16.18 -14.34 -1.03
C LYS A 70 15.40 -15.23 -0.06
N ARG A 71 14.62 -16.17 -0.58
CA ARG A 71 13.88 -17.11 0.27
C ARG A 71 14.85 -18.21 0.69
N VAL A 72 15.28 -18.18 1.94
CA VAL A 72 15.97 -19.32 2.55
C VAL A 72 14.89 -20.31 2.97
N THR A 73 14.82 -21.47 2.31
CA THR A 73 13.80 -22.51 2.52
C THR A 73 13.65 -22.94 3.98
N ARG A 74 14.72 -22.87 4.76
CA ARG A 74 14.71 -23.21 6.20
C ARG A 74 14.03 -22.16 7.10
N ALA A 75 13.78 -20.95 6.59
CA ALA A 75 13.31 -19.80 7.39
C ALA A 75 12.17 -19.03 6.70
N VAL A 76 11.27 -19.73 6.00
CA VAL A 76 10.13 -19.12 5.30
C VAL A 76 9.27 -18.28 6.26
N LEU A 77 8.95 -18.80 7.44
CA LEU A 77 8.18 -18.08 8.47
C LEU A 77 8.88 -16.81 8.95
N ALA A 78 10.20 -16.86 9.20
CA ALA A 78 10.97 -15.70 9.63
C ALA A 78 11.01 -14.62 8.53
N SER A 79 11.15 -15.02 7.26
CA SER A 79 11.12 -14.10 6.13
C SER A 79 9.74 -13.43 5.96
N GLU A 80 8.67 -14.13 6.29
CA GLU A 80 7.30 -13.60 6.29
C GLU A 80 7.05 -12.63 7.46
N LEU A 81 7.58 -12.92 8.65
CA LEU A 81 7.53 -11.99 9.78
C LEU A 81 8.31 -10.70 9.51
N TYR A 82 9.53 -10.81 8.98
CA TYR A 82 10.33 -9.64 8.63
C TYR A 82 9.62 -8.76 7.59
N THR A 83 8.98 -9.42 6.61
CA THR A 83 8.15 -8.75 5.62
C THR A 83 7.01 -7.96 6.25
N ILE A 84 6.31 -8.53 7.25
CA ILE A 84 5.23 -7.85 7.97
C ILE A 84 5.74 -6.63 8.72
N ILE A 85 6.82 -6.78 9.49
CA ILE A 85 7.38 -5.69 10.29
C ILE A 85 7.80 -4.53 9.38
N ALA A 86 8.52 -4.82 8.30
CA ALA A 86 8.90 -3.81 7.32
C ALA A 86 7.68 -3.08 6.72
N ARG A 87 6.62 -3.83 6.38
CA ARG A 87 5.37 -3.26 5.84
C ARG A 87 4.62 -2.38 6.85
N VAL A 88 4.51 -2.80 8.12
CA VAL A 88 3.86 -2.02 9.17
C VAL A 88 4.62 -0.72 9.42
N ASN A 89 5.95 -0.76 9.49
CA ASN A 89 6.77 0.44 9.72
C ASN A 89 6.60 1.46 8.59
N ILE A 90 6.66 1.01 7.33
CA ILE A 90 6.46 1.88 6.16
C ILE A 90 5.05 2.47 6.16
N LEU A 91 4.03 1.67 6.47
CA LEU A 91 2.64 2.11 6.57
C LEU A 91 2.48 3.21 7.63
N ILE A 92 2.96 2.99 8.85
CA ILE A 92 2.87 3.96 9.95
C ILE A 92 3.61 5.25 9.58
N PHE A 93 4.82 5.13 9.04
CA PHE A 93 5.62 6.28 8.61
C PHE A 93 4.86 7.10 7.56
N LEU A 94 4.37 6.48 6.49
CA LEU A 94 3.69 7.20 5.42
C LEU A 94 2.35 7.80 5.86
N ALA A 95 1.56 7.07 6.66
CA ALA A 95 0.29 7.57 7.18
C ALA A 95 0.51 8.78 8.11
N THR A 96 1.51 8.72 8.99
CA THR A 96 1.83 9.84 9.89
C THR A 96 2.39 11.04 9.14
N THR A 97 3.36 10.84 8.22
CA THR A 97 3.92 11.92 7.40
C THR A 97 2.85 12.59 6.55
N THR A 98 1.98 11.82 5.90
CA THR A 98 0.91 12.39 5.06
C THR A 98 -0.05 13.21 5.92
N ASN A 99 -0.45 12.71 7.10
CA ASN A 99 -1.31 13.45 8.01
C ASN A 99 -0.67 14.75 8.52
N ILE A 100 0.65 14.74 8.80
CA ILE A 100 1.37 15.96 9.20
C ILE A 100 1.33 17.00 8.06
N ILE A 101 1.54 16.57 6.81
CA ILE A 101 1.52 17.45 5.65
C ILE A 101 0.11 18.00 5.42
N THR A 102 -0.93 17.16 5.43
CA THR A 102 -2.31 17.61 5.22
C THR A 102 -2.77 18.58 6.30
N ASN A 103 -2.40 18.31 7.57
CA ASN A 103 -2.69 19.21 8.68
C ASN A 103 -2.01 20.59 8.49
N LYS A 104 -0.74 20.61 8.07
CA LYS A 104 -0.02 21.87 7.77
C LYS A 104 -0.63 22.66 6.61
N LEU A 105 -1.29 21.96 5.68
CA LEU A 105 -1.99 22.55 4.54
C LEU A 105 -3.44 22.96 4.87
N GLY A 106 -3.91 22.75 6.11
CA GLY A 106 -5.28 23.09 6.52
C GLY A 106 -6.34 22.08 6.09
N PHE A 107 -5.95 20.90 5.59
CA PHE A 107 -6.88 19.83 5.22
C PHE A 107 -7.18 18.90 6.40
N LEU A 108 -8.36 18.28 6.35
CA LEU A 108 -8.77 17.24 7.29
C LEU A 108 -7.81 16.04 7.26
N LYS A 109 -7.72 15.35 8.40
CA LYS A 109 -6.97 14.10 8.52
C LYS A 109 -7.55 13.06 7.56
N LEU A 110 -6.73 12.57 6.63
CA LEU A 110 -7.17 11.59 5.64
C LEU A 110 -7.29 10.20 6.27
N ILE A 111 -8.34 9.49 5.90
CA ILE A 111 -8.52 8.08 6.30
C ILE A 111 -7.50 7.24 5.52
N THR A 112 -6.81 6.33 6.22
CA THR A 112 -5.88 5.38 5.60
C THR A 112 -6.56 4.02 5.43
N ILE A 113 -6.61 3.52 4.19
CA ILE A 113 -7.11 2.21 3.82
C ILE A 113 -5.94 1.32 3.39
N ILE A 114 -5.87 0.13 3.97
CA ILE A 114 -4.82 -0.85 3.70
C ILE A 114 -5.41 -1.96 2.84
N CYS A 115 -4.88 -2.14 1.64
CA CYS A 115 -5.26 -3.20 0.72
C CYS A 115 -4.12 -4.23 0.66
N THR A 116 -4.38 -5.45 1.12
CA THR A 116 -3.41 -6.54 1.14
C THR A 116 -4.04 -7.86 0.72
N ASP A 117 -3.31 -8.64 -0.08
CA ASP A 117 -3.63 -10.04 -0.38
C ASP A 117 -3.07 -11.00 0.68
N PHE A 118 -2.27 -10.49 1.62
CA PHE A 118 -1.57 -11.29 2.61
C PHE A 118 -2.39 -11.42 3.90
N LEU A 119 -3.23 -12.46 3.97
CA LEU A 119 -4.12 -12.74 5.10
C LEU A 119 -3.40 -12.73 6.46
N PHE A 120 -2.17 -13.26 6.53
CA PHE A 120 -1.42 -13.30 7.78
C PHE A 120 -1.06 -11.89 8.28
N PHE A 121 -0.71 -10.97 7.38
CA PHE A 121 -0.48 -9.56 7.72
C PHE A 121 -1.75 -8.87 8.24
N TYR A 122 -2.89 -9.11 7.60
CA TYR A 122 -4.18 -8.61 8.07
C TYR A 122 -4.48 -9.08 9.49
N LYS A 123 -4.30 -10.38 9.77
CA LYS A 123 -4.46 -10.95 11.12
C LYS A 123 -3.51 -10.30 12.12
N CYS A 124 -2.25 -10.04 11.74
CA CYS A 124 -1.29 -9.36 12.60
C CYS A 124 -1.72 -7.93 12.94
N ILE A 125 -2.16 -7.14 11.97
CA ILE A 125 -2.63 -5.75 12.16
C ILE A 125 -3.83 -5.69 13.11
N ILE A 126 -4.80 -6.59 12.92
CA ILE A 126 -5.96 -6.69 13.83
C ILE A 126 -5.51 -7.04 15.25
N LYS A 127 -4.62 -8.03 15.39
CA LYS A 127 -4.13 -8.48 16.71
C LYS A 127 -3.35 -7.39 17.44
N LEU A 128 -2.68 -6.50 16.70
CA LEU A 128 -1.96 -5.33 17.23
C LEU A 128 -2.90 -4.17 17.62
N GLY A 129 -4.22 -4.29 17.43
CA GLY A 129 -5.20 -3.26 17.80
C GLY A 129 -5.18 -2.02 16.91
N THR A 130 -4.47 -2.07 15.78
CA THR A 130 -4.25 -0.90 14.90
C THR A 130 -5.42 -0.60 13.93
N THR A 131 -6.41 -1.50 13.82
CA THR A 131 -7.61 -1.32 12.97
C THR A 131 -8.84 -2.00 13.59
N LYS A 132 -10.03 -1.39 13.49
CA LYS A 132 -11.31 -2.11 13.66
C LYS A 132 -11.61 -2.91 12.40
N LYS A 133 -12.14 -4.14 12.58
CA LYS A 133 -12.60 -4.99 11.47
C LYS A 133 -13.82 -4.30 10.84
N ASN A 134 -13.73 -3.90 9.57
CA ASN A 134 -14.94 -3.57 8.82
C ASN A 134 -15.57 -4.93 8.47
N VAL A 135 -16.67 -5.25 9.18
CA VAL A 135 -17.57 -6.37 8.88
C VAL A 135 -18.53 -5.91 7.81
#